data_AF-A0A6B3GV13-F1
#
_entry.id   AF-A0A6B3GV13-F1
#
_cell.length_a   1.000
_cell.length_b   1.000
_cell.length_c   1.000
_cell.angle_alpha   90.00
_cell.angle_beta   90.00
_cell.angle_gamma   90.00
#
_symmetry.space_group_name_H-M   'P 1'
#
loop_
_entity.id
_entity.type
_entity.pdbx_description
1 polymer ?
#
loop_
_entity_poly.entity_id
_entity_poly.type
_entity_poly.pdbx_seq_one_letter_code
_entity_poly.pdbx_strand_id
1 'polypeptide(L)'
;TGTAGDTAAAVELARRAVEAYPGIRALNVDALPFHEAGGSAAQELGASLATGLAYVRELTAAGLTLAEAFGQIEFRYAAVADQFLTIAKLRAARRVWARVAEVCGVPAAGAQRQHAVTSPVMMTRRDPWVNMLRTTVAALGAGVGGADAVTVLPFDQELGVPDAFARRIARNTSTILIEESHLARVTDPAGGSYYVESLTDQVAEAAWAFFQEIERAGGQAKALRAGLVGERLAAAWAERSAKLARREEQVTGVSEFPDLAERLPERTPAPVPP
;
A
#
# COMPACT_ATOMS: atom_id res chain seq x y z
N THR A 1 9.78 2.37 13.28
CA THR A 1 10.64 2.73 14.44
C THR A 1 10.45 1.82 15.64
N GLY A 2 9.27 1.21 15.86
CA GLY A 2 9.03 0.35 17.04
C GLY A 2 8.96 1.13 18.36
N THR A 3 8.97 2.46 18.29
CA THR A 3 8.66 3.37 19.40
C THR A 3 7.17 3.26 19.70
N ALA A 4 6.80 3.26 20.99
CA ALA A 4 5.39 3.31 21.36
C ALA A 4 4.80 4.64 20.86
N GLY A 5 3.76 4.55 20.03
CA GLY A 5 2.96 5.72 19.67
C GLY A 5 2.04 6.10 20.84
N ASP A 6 1.57 7.34 20.86
CA ASP A 6 0.43 7.70 21.71
C ASP A 6 -0.83 7.09 21.11
N THR A 7 -1.24 5.94 21.65
CA THR A 7 -2.42 5.20 21.22
C THR A 7 -3.69 5.67 21.91
N ALA A 8 -3.58 6.52 22.95
CA ALA A 8 -4.74 6.95 23.73
C ALA A 8 -5.71 7.80 22.88
N ALA A 9 -5.18 8.73 22.08
CA ALA A 9 -5.99 9.53 21.16
C ALA A 9 -6.68 8.67 20.10
N ALA A 10 -6.00 7.64 19.58
CA ALA A 10 -6.56 6.74 18.58
C ALA A 10 -7.65 5.82 19.18
N VAL A 11 -7.45 5.33 20.40
CA VAL A 11 -8.44 4.55 21.16
C VAL A 11 -9.70 5.38 21.42
N GLU A 12 -9.54 6.63 21.88
CA GLU A 12 -10.66 7.53 22.13
C GLU A 12 -11.45 7.81 20.85
N LEU A 13 -10.76 8.07 19.73
CA LEU A 13 -11.39 8.23 18.43
C LEU A 13 -12.14 6.97 18.01
N ALA A 14 -11.57 5.78 18.24
CA ALA A 14 -12.20 4.50 17.93
C ALA A 14 -13.48 4.28 18.74
N ARG A 15 -13.48 4.57 20.05
CA ARG A 15 -14.69 4.48 20.89
C ARG A 15 -15.79 5.41 20.38
N ARG A 16 -15.46 6.67 20.12
CA ARG A 16 -16.42 7.65 19.59
C ARG A 16 -16.96 7.25 18.22
N ALA A 17 -16.12 6.67 17.35
CA ALA A 17 -16.54 6.18 16.05
C ALA A 17 -17.55 5.02 16.18
N VAL A 18 -17.29 4.07 17.08
CA VAL A 18 -18.22 2.96 17.36
C VAL A 18 -19.56 3.46 17.92
N GLU A 19 -19.54 4.39 18.87
CA GLU A 19 -20.74 4.86 19.56
C GLU A 19 -21.61 5.80 18.72
N ALA A 20 -21.01 6.68 17.91
CA ALA A 20 -21.72 7.79 17.27
C ALA A 20 -21.52 7.92 15.76
N TYR A 21 -20.50 7.27 15.17
CA TYR A 21 -20.12 7.47 13.76
C TYR A 21 -19.69 6.18 13.05
N PRO A 22 -20.60 5.24 12.78
CA PRO A 22 -20.26 3.89 12.28
C PRO A 22 -19.53 3.85 10.92
N GLY A 23 -19.56 4.96 10.16
CA GLY A 23 -18.80 5.12 8.90
C GLY A 23 -17.35 5.59 9.07
N ILE A 24 -16.93 5.97 10.29
CA ILE A 24 -15.58 6.44 10.57
C ILE A 24 -14.69 5.25 11.00
N ARG A 25 -13.44 5.29 10.55
CA ARG A 25 -12.36 4.38 10.96
C ARG A 25 -11.30 5.22 11.66
N ALA A 26 -10.89 4.82 12.86
CA ALA A 26 -9.92 5.57 13.65
C ALA A 26 -8.46 5.31 13.24
N LEU A 27 -8.17 4.14 12.67
CA LEU A 27 -6.81 3.69 12.41
C LEU A 27 -6.62 3.34 10.94
N ASN A 28 -5.54 3.87 10.36
CA ASN A 28 -5.04 3.47 9.05
C ASN A 28 -3.69 2.76 9.25
N VAL A 29 -3.63 1.49 8.86
CA VAL A 29 -2.37 0.74 8.76
C VAL A 29 -1.71 1.15 7.44
N ASP A 30 -0.79 2.12 7.53
CA ASP A 30 -0.04 2.58 6.38
C ASP A 30 1.14 1.66 6.08
N ALA A 31 1.06 0.92 4.99
CA ALA A 31 2.12 0.03 4.54
C ALA A 31 3.10 0.70 3.55
N LEU A 32 2.83 1.94 3.11
CA LEU A 32 3.73 2.68 2.22
C LEU A 32 5.16 2.80 2.76
N PRO A 33 5.41 3.03 4.07
CA PRO A 33 6.77 3.07 4.59
C PRO A 33 7.57 1.77 4.36
N PHE A 34 6.91 0.60 4.36
CA PHE A 34 7.58 -0.67 4.09
C PHE A 34 7.92 -0.82 2.60
N HIS A 35 7.02 -0.36 1.73
CA HIS A 35 7.24 -0.30 0.28
C HIS A 35 8.37 0.69 -0.08
N GLU A 36 8.38 1.88 0.53
CA GLU A 36 9.40 2.91 0.35
C GLU A 36 10.79 2.48 0.85
N ALA A 37 10.84 1.67 1.90
CA ALA A 37 12.06 1.03 2.37
C ALA A 37 12.55 -0.11 1.45
N GLY A 38 11.89 -0.36 0.31
CA GLY A 38 12.28 -1.35 -0.69
C GLY A 38 11.68 -2.75 -0.47
N GLY A 39 10.65 -2.85 0.37
CA GLY A 39 9.93 -4.09 0.61
C GLY A 39 9.27 -4.68 -0.64
N SER A 40 9.28 -6.00 -0.73
CA SER A 40 8.45 -6.70 -1.71
C SER A 40 6.96 -6.59 -1.36
N ALA A 41 6.09 -6.88 -2.33
CA ALA A 41 4.64 -6.93 -2.10
C ALA A 41 4.25 -7.83 -0.91
N ALA A 42 4.91 -8.98 -0.77
CA ALA A 42 4.67 -9.90 0.34
C ALA A 42 5.15 -9.33 1.68
N GLN A 43 6.29 -8.64 1.71
CA GLN A 43 6.81 -8.01 2.92
C GLN A 43 5.92 -6.86 3.39
N GLU A 44 5.45 -6.04 2.45
CA GLU A 44 4.48 -4.97 2.70
C GLU A 44 3.20 -5.53 3.37
N LEU A 45 2.64 -6.62 2.82
CA LEU A 45 1.45 -7.27 3.39
C LEU A 45 1.74 -7.94 4.74
N GLY A 46 2.85 -8.66 4.89
CA GLY A 46 3.17 -9.34 6.15
C GLY A 46 3.37 -8.36 7.31
N ALA A 47 4.05 -7.24 7.05
CA ALA A 47 4.23 -6.17 8.04
C ALA A 47 2.92 -5.41 8.31
N SER A 48 2.07 -5.19 7.31
CA SER A 48 0.76 -4.56 7.52
C SER A 48 -0.15 -5.44 8.39
N LEU A 49 -0.17 -6.76 8.18
CA LEU A 49 -0.93 -7.70 9.03
C LEU A 49 -0.46 -7.68 10.48
N ALA A 50 0.85 -7.71 10.70
CA ALA A 50 1.41 -7.65 12.05
C ALA A 50 1.06 -6.33 12.74
N THR A 51 1.07 -5.22 11.99
CA THR A 51 0.66 -3.90 12.49
C THR A 51 -0.85 -3.87 12.81
N GLY A 52 -1.69 -4.37 11.91
CA GLY A 52 -3.14 -4.44 12.13
C GLY A 52 -3.50 -5.29 13.34
N LEU A 53 -2.86 -6.46 13.51
CA LEU A 53 -3.08 -7.30 14.68
C LEU A 53 -2.60 -6.66 15.98
N ALA A 54 -1.50 -5.90 15.95
CA ALA A 54 -1.07 -5.10 17.10
C ALA A 54 -2.13 -4.06 17.50
N TYR A 55 -2.70 -3.36 16.53
CA TYR A 55 -3.80 -2.40 16.79
C TYR A 55 -5.06 -3.08 17.31
N VAL A 56 -5.45 -4.24 16.79
CA VAL A 56 -6.58 -5.02 17.33
C VAL A 56 -6.33 -5.32 18.81
N ARG A 57 -5.13 -5.80 19.17
CA ARG A 57 -4.77 -6.08 20.57
C ARG A 57 -4.90 -4.84 21.45
N GLU A 58 -4.39 -3.69 20.99
CA GLU A 58 -4.48 -2.42 21.73
C GLU A 58 -5.92 -1.94 21.93
N LEU A 59 -6.74 -1.96 20.88
CA LEU A 59 -8.16 -1.57 20.96
C LEU A 59 -8.95 -2.50 21.89
N THR A 60 -8.70 -3.81 21.83
CA THR A 60 -9.37 -4.76 22.73
C THR A 60 -8.92 -4.61 24.18
N ALA A 61 -7.64 -4.30 24.43
CA ALA A 61 -7.15 -4.00 25.77
C ALA A 61 -7.79 -2.73 26.35
N ALA A 62 -8.22 -1.80 25.49
CA ALA A 62 -8.99 -0.62 25.85
C ALA A 62 -10.52 -0.85 25.96
N GLY A 63 -10.96 -2.09 25.84
CA GLY A 63 -12.34 -2.51 26.10
C GLY A 63 -13.29 -2.51 24.90
N LEU A 64 -12.78 -2.35 23.67
CA LEU A 64 -13.58 -2.65 22.47
C LEU A 64 -13.70 -4.16 22.29
N THR A 65 -14.82 -4.62 21.72
CA THR A 65 -14.94 -6.01 21.26
C THR A 65 -14.02 -6.26 20.07
N LEU A 66 -13.69 -7.53 19.80
CA LEU A 66 -12.90 -7.89 18.62
C LEU A 66 -13.55 -7.39 17.32
N ALA A 67 -14.86 -7.55 17.16
CA ALA A 67 -15.56 -7.10 15.95
C ALA A 67 -15.46 -5.58 15.75
N GLU A 68 -15.61 -4.81 16.83
CA GLU A 68 -15.42 -3.36 16.80
C GLU A 68 -13.97 -2.99 16.45
N ALA A 69 -12.98 -3.66 17.04
CA ALA A 69 -11.57 -3.40 16.78
C ALA A 69 -11.20 -3.63 15.30
N PHE A 70 -11.61 -4.76 14.72
CA PHE A 70 -11.44 -5.02 13.28
C PHE A 70 -12.15 -3.98 12.43
N GLY A 71 -13.37 -3.59 12.84
CA GLY A 71 -14.18 -2.57 12.19
C GLY A 71 -13.63 -1.15 12.29
N GLN A 72 -12.51 -0.90 12.99
CA GLN A 72 -11.89 0.42 13.10
C GLN A 72 -10.62 0.58 12.26
N ILE A 73 -10.22 -0.46 11.53
CA ILE A 73 -8.96 -0.49 10.78
C ILE A 73 -9.22 -0.39 9.27
N GLU A 74 -8.53 0.56 8.64
CA GLU A 74 -8.32 0.64 7.19
C GLU A 74 -6.85 0.35 6.87
N PHE A 75 -6.55 -0.13 5.67
CA PHE A 75 -5.19 -0.41 5.23
C PHE A 75 -4.83 0.45 4.03
N ARG A 76 -3.62 1.02 4.03
CA ARG A 76 -3.07 1.73 2.87
C ARG A 76 -1.93 0.94 2.23
N TYR A 77 -1.99 0.76 0.91
CA TYR A 77 -1.03 -0.04 0.14
C TYR A 77 -0.51 0.70 -1.09
N ALA A 78 0.72 0.38 -1.51
CA ALA A 78 1.28 0.89 -2.75
C ALA A 78 0.64 0.25 -3.99
N ALA A 79 0.42 1.01 -5.06
CA ALA A 79 0.09 0.49 -6.38
C ALA A 79 1.27 0.75 -7.32
N VAL A 80 1.80 -0.29 -7.97
CA VAL A 80 3.01 -0.21 -8.80
C VAL A 80 2.68 -0.38 -10.28
N ALA A 81 3.64 -0.07 -11.16
CA ALA A 81 3.49 -0.24 -12.60
C ALA A 81 3.33 -1.71 -13.03
N ASP A 82 3.74 -2.68 -12.18
CA ASP A 82 3.33 -4.07 -12.34
C ASP A 82 1.86 -4.22 -11.92
N GLN A 83 0.98 -4.15 -12.92
CA GLN A 83 -0.47 -4.22 -12.70
C GLN A 83 -0.90 -5.55 -12.09
N PHE A 84 -0.31 -6.68 -12.51
CA PHE A 84 -0.75 -8.00 -12.06
C PHE A 84 -0.32 -8.26 -10.63
N LEU A 85 0.90 -7.85 -10.27
CA LEU A 85 1.34 -7.90 -8.89
C LEU A 85 0.49 -6.99 -8.00
N THR A 86 0.11 -5.79 -8.46
CA THR A 86 -0.79 -4.89 -7.72
C THR A 86 -2.16 -5.53 -7.50
N ILE A 87 -2.76 -6.11 -8.54
CA ILE A 87 -4.05 -6.81 -8.47
C ILE A 87 -3.96 -7.97 -7.47
N ALA A 88 -2.97 -8.85 -7.64
CA ALA A 88 -2.78 -10.02 -6.79
C ALA A 88 -2.51 -9.62 -5.33
N LYS A 89 -1.73 -8.56 -5.08
CA LYS A 89 -1.44 -8.07 -3.73
C LYS A 89 -2.71 -7.62 -3.01
N LEU A 90 -3.55 -6.81 -3.66
CA LEU A 90 -4.79 -6.32 -3.03
C LEU A 90 -5.78 -7.46 -2.74
N ARG A 91 -5.89 -8.44 -3.65
CA ARG A 91 -6.68 -9.67 -3.43
C ARG A 91 -6.12 -10.50 -2.28
N ALA A 92 -4.81 -10.73 -2.28
CA ALA A 92 -4.12 -11.49 -1.24
C ALA A 92 -4.34 -10.87 0.13
N ALA A 93 -4.19 -9.54 0.24
CA ALA A 93 -4.35 -8.77 1.47
C ALA A 93 -5.71 -8.99 2.15
N ARG A 94 -6.81 -9.03 1.37
CA ARG A 94 -8.15 -9.33 1.89
C ARG A 94 -8.22 -10.75 2.46
N ARG A 95 -7.68 -11.73 1.73
CA ARG A 95 -7.69 -13.15 2.12
C ARG A 95 -6.92 -13.39 3.43
N VAL A 96 -5.72 -12.84 3.53
CA VAL A 96 -4.88 -13.01 4.73
C VAL A 96 -5.46 -12.28 5.93
N TRP A 97 -6.06 -11.09 5.77
CA TRP A 97 -6.75 -10.38 6.86
C TRP A 97 -8.02 -11.11 7.32
N ALA A 98 -8.82 -11.63 6.39
CA ALA A 98 -9.98 -12.46 6.71
C ALA A 98 -9.58 -13.71 7.51
N ARG A 99 -8.44 -14.32 7.17
CA ARG A 99 -7.90 -15.45 7.92
C ARG A 99 -7.49 -15.07 9.35
N VAL A 100 -6.91 -13.88 9.57
CA VAL A 100 -6.64 -13.38 10.93
C VAL A 100 -7.94 -13.25 11.72
N ALA A 101 -8.99 -12.64 11.14
CA ALA A 101 -10.29 -12.49 11.79
C ALA A 101 -10.95 -13.83 12.15
N GLU A 102 -10.86 -14.81 11.24
CA GLU A 102 -11.34 -16.17 11.47
C GLU A 102 -10.64 -16.83 12.65
N VAL A 103 -9.31 -16.75 12.72
CA VAL A 103 -8.51 -17.31 13.82
C VAL A 103 -8.80 -16.59 15.15
N CYS A 104 -9.10 -15.30 15.11
CA CYS A 104 -9.56 -14.55 16.29
C CYS A 104 -11.00 -14.87 16.72
N GLY A 105 -11.76 -15.65 15.95
CA GLY A 105 -13.14 -16.03 16.26
C GLY A 105 -14.21 -15.02 15.81
N VAL A 106 -13.88 -14.06 14.95
CA VAL A 106 -14.79 -13.05 14.40
C VAL A 106 -14.78 -13.02 12.86
N PRO A 107 -15.08 -14.15 12.17
CA PRO A 107 -14.92 -14.26 10.71
C PRO A 107 -15.71 -13.20 9.91
N ALA A 108 -16.86 -12.74 10.41
CA ALA A 108 -17.66 -11.70 9.77
C ALA A 108 -17.01 -10.31 9.78
N ALA A 109 -16.04 -10.06 10.67
CA ALA A 109 -15.34 -8.78 10.79
C ALA A 109 -14.09 -8.69 9.89
N GLY A 110 -13.76 -9.76 9.14
CA GLY A 110 -12.54 -9.86 8.33
C GLY A 110 -12.54 -9.09 7.01
N ALA A 111 -13.57 -8.29 6.72
CA ALA A 111 -13.62 -7.49 5.50
C ALA A 111 -12.61 -6.34 5.56
N GLN A 112 -11.52 -6.44 4.81
CA GLN A 112 -10.48 -5.41 4.77
C GLN A 112 -10.92 -4.22 3.90
N ARG A 113 -10.77 -3.00 4.44
CA ARG A 113 -10.92 -1.74 3.68
C ARG A 113 -9.55 -1.27 3.19
N GLN A 114 -9.44 -0.93 1.91
CA GLN A 114 -8.16 -0.68 1.25
C GLN A 114 -8.11 0.68 0.55
N HIS A 115 -7.13 1.48 0.94
CA HIS A 115 -6.71 2.70 0.24
C HIS A 115 -5.43 2.42 -0.55
N ALA A 116 -5.51 2.38 -1.87
CA ALA A 116 -4.33 2.25 -2.72
C ALA A 116 -3.74 3.63 -3.05
N VAL A 117 -2.42 3.76 -3.02
CA VAL A 117 -1.70 4.97 -3.45
C VAL A 117 -0.67 4.55 -4.48
N THR A 118 -0.65 5.21 -5.65
CA THR A 118 0.38 4.90 -6.65
C THR A 118 1.77 5.12 -6.06
N SER A 119 2.69 4.20 -6.32
CA SER A 119 4.00 4.11 -5.67
C SER A 119 4.84 5.38 -5.87
N PRO A 120 5.37 6.01 -4.81
CA PRO A 120 6.37 7.06 -4.96
C PRO A 120 7.71 6.50 -5.46
N VAL A 121 8.08 5.27 -5.07
CA VAL A 121 9.34 4.60 -5.46
C VAL A 121 9.48 4.37 -6.97
N MET A 122 8.36 4.33 -7.72
CA MET A 122 8.42 4.17 -9.18
C MET A 122 8.55 5.50 -9.92
N MET A 123 8.46 6.64 -9.22
CA MET A 123 8.51 7.96 -9.83
C MET A 123 9.93 8.35 -10.18
N THR A 124 10.09 9.07 -11.29
CA THR A 124 11.38 9.55 -11.76
C THR A 124 11.41 11.07 -11.78
N ARG A 125 12.54 11.65 -11.35
CA ARG A 125 12.81 13.09 -11.50
C ARG A 125 13.15 13.47 -12.95
N ARG A 126 13.81 12.56 -13.67
CA ARG A 126 14.04 12.66 -15.11
C ARG A 126 12.83 12.11 -15.86
N ASP A 127 12.54 12.72 -16.99
CA ASP A 127 11.37 12.49 -17.82
C ASP A 127 10.08 12.31 -17.00
N PRO A 128 9.68 13.34 -16.22
CA PRO A 128 8.59 13.22 -15.26
C PRO A 128 7.25 12.94 -15.96
N TRP A 129 7.10 13.25 -17.24
CA TRP A 129 5.89 12.99 -18.02
C TRP A 129 5.58 11.49 -18.10
N VAL A 130 6.61 10.64 -18.13
CA VAL A 130 6.46 9.17 -18.09
C VAL A 130 5.79 8.72 -16.78
N ASN A 131 5.90 9.49 -15.70
CA ASN A 131 5.19 9.18 -14.46
C ASN A 131 3.66 9.16 -14.66
N MET A 132 3.10 9.95 -15.59
CA MET A 132 1.66 9.86 -15.93
C MET A 132 1.27 8.47 -16.43
N LEU A 133 2.16 7.82 -17.21
CA LEU A 133 1.95 6.47 -17.72
C LEU A 133 2.04 5.46 -16.57
N ARG A 134 3.06 5.58 -15.72
CA ARG A 134 3.25 4.72 -14.54
C ARG A 134 2.05 4.78 -13.60
N THR A 135 1.59 5.98 -13.28
CA THR A 135 0.45 6.20 -12.39
C THR A 135 -0.86 5.69 -12.99
N THR A 136 -1.03 5.77 -14.31
CA THR A 136 -2.23 5.25 -15.00
C THR A 136 -2.31 3.73 -14.87
N VAL A 137 -1.22 3.02 -15.15
CA VAL A 137 -1.18 1.55 -15.04
C VAL A 137 -1.32 1.10 -13.58
N ALA A 138 -0.67 1.80 -12.64
CA ALA A 138 -0.82 1.52 -11.22
C ALA A 138 -2.25 1.75 -10.72
N ALA A 139 -2.91 2.84 -11.15
CA ALA A 139 -4.30 3.13 -10.80
C ALA A 139 -5.27 2.09 -11.39
N LEU A 140 -5.03 1.64 -12.63
CA LEU A 140 -5.76 0.52 -13.24
C LEU A 140 -5.63 -0.75 -12.38
N GLY A 141 -4.40 -1.13 -12.02
CA GLY A 141 -4.14 -2.29 -11.17
C GLY A 141 -4.81 -2.18 -9.79
N ALA A 142 -4.82 -0.99 -9.19
CA ALA A 142 -5.51 -0.73 -7.93
C ALA A 142 -7.04 -0.87 -8.05
N GLY A 143 -7.62 -0.34 -9.14
CA GLY A 143 -9.05 -0.44 -9.42
C GLY A 143 -9.50 -1.88 -9.66
N VAL A 144 -8.78 -2.62 -10.53
CA VAL A 144 -9.06 -4.05 -10.79
C VAL A 144 -8.85 -4.89 -9.53
N GLY A 145 -7.82 -4.57 -8.74
CA GLY A 145 -7.55 -5.21 -7.46
C GLY A 145 -8.61 -4.92 -6.39
N GLY A 146 -9.58 -4.05 -6.66
CA GLY A 146 -10.72 -3.77 -5.79
C GLY A 146 -10.38 -2.90 -4.58
N ALA A 147 -9.50 -1.91 -4.74
CA ALA A 147 -9.29 -0.90 -3.72
C ALA A 147 -10.55 -0.03 -3.52
N ASP A 148 -10.86 0.31 -2.27
CA ASP A 148 -12.01 1.16 -1.94
C ASP A 148 -11.76 2.64 -2.25
N ALA A 149 -10.50 3.06 -2.12
CA ALA A 149 -10.04 4.39 -2.48
C ALA A 149 -8.72 4.28 -3.24
N VAL A 150 -8.52 5.15 -4.23
CA VAL A 150 -7.28 5.22 -5.01
C VAL A 150 -6.78 6.66 -5.04
N THR A 151 -5.55 6.87 -4.58
CA THR A 151 -4.81 8.12 -4.75
C THR A 151 -3.78 7.96 -5.85
N VAL A 152 -3.97 8.72 -6.92
CA VAL A 152 -2.99 8.89 -8.00
C VAL A 152 -2.07 10.03 -7.62
N LEU A 153 -0.77 9.76 -7.50
CA LEU A 153 0.22 10.79 -7.24
C LEU A 153 0.42 11.66 -8.50
N PRO A 154 0.59 12.98 -8.37
CA PRO A 154 0.94 13.84 -9.49
C PRO A 154 2.29 13.44 -10.11
N PHE A 155 2.37 13.51 -11.43
CA PHE A 155 3.54 13.08 -12.21
C PHE A 155 4.84 13.82 -11.85
N ASP A 156 4.71 15.02 -11.30
CA ASP A 156 5.78 15.95 -10.93
C ASP A 156 6.09 15.97 -9.43
N GLN A 157 5.53 15.03 -8.65
CA GLN A 157 5.69 15.00 -7.20
C GLN A 157 7.16 14.92 -6.75
N GLU A 158 8.01 14.24 -7.53
CA GLU A 158 9.44 14.14 -7.24
C GLU A 158 10.22 15.44 -7.49
N LEU A 159 9.59 16.46 -8.09
CA LEU A 159 10.23 17.74 -8.42
C LEU A 159 9.92 18.85 -7.41
N GLY A 160 8.83 18.74 -6.66
CA GLY A 160 8.39 19.75 -5.69
C GLY A 160 6.89 19.68 -5.45
N VAL A 161 6.30 20.79 -4.97
CA VAL A 161 4.86 20.90 -4.76
C VAL A 161 4.14 20.86 -6.11
N PRO A 162 3.24 19.89 -6.36
CA PRO A 162 2.49 19.80 -7.61
C PRO A 162 1.65 21.06 -7.86
N ASP A 163 1.50 21.47 -9.12
CA ASP A 163 0.65 22.60 -9.49
C ASP A 163 -0.82 22.17 -9.74
N ALA A 164 -1.65 23.12 -10.19
CA ALA A 164 -3.04 22.83 -10.53
C ALA A 164 -3.20 21.89 -11.72
N PHE A 165 -2.29 21.94 -12.70
CA PHE A 165 -2.31 21.07 -13.86
C PHE A 165 -1.99 19.63 -13.46
N ALA A 166 -0.93 19.41 -12.69
CA ALA A 166 -0.52 18.08 -12.27
C ALA A 166 -1.57 17.40 -11.37
N ARG A 167 -2.15 18.14 -10.42
CA ARG A 167 -3.29 17.65 -9.62
C ARG A 167 -4.52 17.33 -10.48
N ARG A 168 -4.80 18.15 -11.50
CA ARG A 168 -5.90 17.89 -12.46
C ARG A 168 -5.67 16.60 -13.23
N ILE A 169 -4.46 16.37 -13.74
CA ILE A 169 -4.11 15.13 -14.46
C ILE A 169 -4.28 13.92 -13.54
N ALA A 170 -3.69 13.95 -12.34
CA ALA A 170 -3.80 12.85 -11.37
C ALA A 170 -5.26 12.46 -11.06
N ARG A 171 -6.12 13.46 -10.80
CA ARG A 171 -7.57 13.22 -10.59
C ARG A 171 -8.25 12.68 -11.85
N ASN A 172 -7.97 13.28 -13.01
CA ASN A 172 -8.61 12.90 -14.26
C ASN A 172 -8.23 11.47 -14.69
N THR A 173 -7.07 10.95 -14.31
CA THR A 173 -6.73 9.53 -14.50
C THR A 173 -7.80 8.63 -13.89
N SER A 174 -8.25 8.90 -12.65
CA SER A 174 -9.35 8.15 -12.02
C SER A 174 -10.67 8.35 -12.77
N THR A 175 -10.98 9.57 -13.21
CA THR A 175 -12.20 9.86 -13.98
C THR A 175 -12.26 9.07 -15.29
N ILE A 176 -11.16 9.04 -16.05
CA ILE A 176 -11.09 8.27 -17.30
C ILE A 176 -11.29 6.77 -17.03
N LEU A 177 -10.64 6.22 -16.00
CA LEU A 177 -10.77 4.81 -15.66
C LEU A 177 -12.20 4.43 -15.26
N ILE A 178 -12.92 5.30 -14.55
CA ILE A 178 -14.29 5.03 -14.09
C ILE A 178 -15.30 5.28 -15.21
N GLU A 179 -15.27 6.48 -15.80
CA GLU A 179 -16.34 6.98 -16.67
C GLU A 179 -16.17 6.54 -18.12
N GLU A 180 -14.92 6.47 -18.63
CA GLU A 180 -14.65 6.21 -20.05
C GLU A 180 -14.20 4.77 -20.31
N SER A 181 -13.32 4.22 -19.48
CA SER A 181 -12.90 2.81 -19.61
C SER A 181 -13.82 1.83 -18.87
N HIS A 182 -14.81 2.34 -18.14
CA HIS A 182 -15.84 1.56 -17.44
C HIS A 182 -15.27 0.51 -16.47
N LEU A 183 -14.11 0.78 -15.87
CA LEU A 183 -13.39 -0.17 -15.02
C LEU A 183 -14.23 -0.66 -13.84
N ALA A 184 -15.09 0.21 -13.32
CA ALA A 184 -15.92 -0.04 -12.14
C ALA A 184 -17.23 -0.82 -12.43
N ARG A 185 -17.46 -1.29 -13.67
CA ARG A 185 -18.72 -1.98 -14.04
C ARG A 185 -18.79 -3.43 -13.59
N VAL A 186 -17.65 -4.10 -13.41
CA VAL A 186 -17.58 -5.52 -13.07
C VAL A 186 -16.78 -5.69 -11.79
N THR A 187 -17.34 -6.43 -10.83
CA THR A 187 -16.65 -6.81 -9.60
C THR A 187 -15.60 -7.89 -9.89
N ASP A 188 -14.36 -7.68 -9.41
CA ASP A 188 -13.21 -8.58 -9.59
C ASP A 188 -13.09 -9.15 -11.02
N PRO A 189 -12.88 -8.30 -12.05
CA PRO A 189 -12.83 -8.76 -13.44
C PRO A 189 -11.62 -9.68 -13.72
N ALA A 190 -10.64 -9.73 -12.81
CA ALA A 190 -9.52 -10.65 -12.87
C ALA A 190 -9.82 -12.03 -12.25
N GLY A 191 -10.98 -12.20 -11.60
CA GLY A 191 -11.39 -13.45 -10.97
C GLY A 191 -11.46 -14.59 -11.97
N GLY A 192 -10.84 -15.73 -11.63
CA GLY A 192 -10.75 -16.90 -12.50
C GLY A 192 -9.61 -16.86 -13.54
N SER A 193 -8.85 -15.77 -13.62
CA SER A 193 -7.60 -15.76 -14.39
C SER A 193 -6.55 -16.64 -13.69
N TYR A 194 -6.15 -17.74 -14.34
CA TYR A 194 -5.19 -18.70 -13.78
C TYR A 194 -3.92 -18.00 -13.23
N TYR A 195 -3.38 -17.04 -13.98
CA TYR A 195 -2.19 -16.31 -13.57
C TYR A 195 -2.44 -15.45 -12.33
N VAL A 196 -3.55 -14.70 -12.30
CA VAL A 196 -3.86 -13.81 -11.16
C VAL A 196 -4.18 -14.63 -9.92
N GLU A 197 -4.89 -15.75 -10.05
CA GLU A 197 -5.16 -16.64 -8.91
C GLU A 197 -3.86 -17.22 -8.35
N SER A 198 -3.01 -17.80 -9.21
CA SER A 198 -1.73 -18.37 -8.78
C SER A 198 -0.81 -17.32 -8.14
N LEU A 199 -0.73 -16.11 -8.72
CA LEU A 199 0.06 -15.03 -8.16
C LEU A 199 -0.51 -14.53 -6.82
N THR A 200 -1.84 -14.49 -6.69
CA THR A 200 -2.52 -14.14 -5.44
C THR A 200 -2.17 -15.13 -4.34
N ASP A 201 -2.18 -16.44 -4.64
CA ASP A 201 -1.79 -17.49 -3.70
C ASP A 201 -0.34 -17.33 -3.26
N GLN A 202 0.60 -17.18 -4.21
CA GLN A 202 2.02 -17.00 -3.90
C GLN A 202 2.29 -15.77 -3.02
N VAL A 203 1.64 -14.65 -3.32
CA VAL A 203 1.79 -13.42 -2.52
C VAL A 203 1.17 -13.60 -1.13
N ALA A 204 0.02 -14.26 -1.01
CA ALA A 204 -0.63 -14.54 0.27
C ALA A 204 0.22 -15.47 1.15
N GLU A 205 0.78 -16.54 0.59
CA GLU A 205 1.65 -17.49 1.31
C GLU A 205 2.93 -16.80 1.81
N ALA A 206 3.61 -16.06 0.94
CA ALA A 206 4.82 -15.32 1.31
C ALA A 206 4.54 -14.24 2.36
N ALA A 207 3.43 -13.51 2.23
CA ALA A 207 3.00 -12.51 3.21
C ALA A 207 2.69 -13.15 4.57
N TRP A 208 2.01 -14.30 4.56
CA TRP A 208 1.69 -15.04 5.78
C TRP A 208 2.96 -15.55 6.48
N ALA A 209 3.93 -16.06 5.72
CA ALA A 209 5.22 -16.50 6.26
C ALA A 209 5.98 -15.34 6.94
N PHE A 210 6.02 -14.16 6.32
CA PHE A 210 6.66 -12.98 6.90
C PHE A 210 5.90 -12.44 8.12
N PHE A 211 4.57 -12.42 8.07
CA PHE A 211 3.73 -12.11 9.23
C PHE A 211 4.02 -13.04 10.41
N GLN A 212 4.10 -14.35 10.18
CA GLN A 212 4.43 -15.32 11.22
C GLN A 212 5.85 -15.14 11.77
N GLU A 213 6.82 -14.74 10.94
CA GLU A 213 8.17 -14.42 11.39
C GLU A 213 8.15 -13.23 12.37
N ILE A 214 7.42 -12.17 12.03
CA ILE A 214 7.25 -11.00 12.89
C ILE A 214 6.55 -11.37 14.21
N GLU A 215 5.47 -12.15 14.15
CA GLU A 215 4.75 -12.58 15.36
C GLU A 215 5.60 -13.49 16.25
N ARG A 216 6.41 -14.39 15.66
CA ARG A 216 7.38 -15.22 16.40
C ARG A 216 8.46 -14.39 17.10
N ALA A 217 8.83 -13.24 16.55
CA ALA A 217 9.73 -12.29 17.19
C ALA A 217 9.08 -11.53 18.37
N GLY A 218 7.80 -11.79 18.66
CA GLY A 218 7.02 -11.15 19.72
C GLY A 218 6.19 -9.96 19.24
N GLY A 219 5.82 -9.96 17.96
CA GLY A 219 4.94 -8.97 17.34
C GLY A 219 5.66 -7.76 16.76
N GLN A 220 4.88 -6.95 16.02
CA GLN A 220 5.38 -5.86 15.19
C GLN A 220 6.33 -4.89 15.90
N ALA A 221 5.95 -4.37 17.08
CA ALA A 221 6.76 -3.39 17.80
C ALA A 221 8.12 -3.96 18.22
N LYS A 222 8.16 -5.22 18.67
CA LYS A 222 9.40 -5.88 19.08
C LYS A 222 10.27 -6.25 17.87
N ALA A 223 9.67 -6.72 16.78
CA ALA A 223 10.36 -7.01 15.53
C ALA A 223 11.02 -5.75 14.93
N LEU A 224 10.34 -4.61 14.98
CA LEU A 224 10.89 -3.32 14.55
C LEU A 224 12.07 -2.89 15.44
N ARG A 225 11.94 -2.97 16.76
CA ARG A 225 13.03 -2.61 17.70
C ARG A 225 14.25 -3.54 17.58
N ALA A 226 14.01 -4.81 17.27
CA ALA A 226 15.06 -5.79 17.06
C ALA A 226 15.76 -5.66 15.68
N GLY A 227 15.31 -4.75 14.82
CA GLY A 227 15.89 -4.56 13.48
C GLY A 227 15.39 -5.53 12.41
N LEU A 228 14.67 -6.60 12.79
CA LEU A 228 14.25 -7.69 11.89
C LEU A 228 13.54 -7.18 10.64
N VAL A 229 12.54 -6.31 10.79
CA VAL A 229 11.79 -5.79 9.64
C VAL A 229 12.70 -4.94 8.75
N GLY A 230 13.50 -4.04 9.34
CA GLY A 230 14.41 -3.18 8.59
C GLY A 230 15.46 -3.97 7.80
N GLU A 231 16.07 -4.99 8.42
CA GLU A 231 17.04 -5.88 7.77
C GLU A 231 16.45 -6.61 6.57
N ARG A 232 15.22 -7.14 6.71
CA ARG A 232 14.53 -7.88 5.64
C ARG A 232 14.18 -6.99 4.44
N LEU A 233 13.75 -5.75 4.71
CA LEU A 233 13.45 -4.76 3.67
C LEU A 233 14.74 -4.28 2.98
N ALA A 234 15.80 -4.01 3.75
CA ALA A 234 17.10 -3.59 3.22
C ALA A 234 17.73 -4.67 2.32
N ALA A 235 17.57 -5.95 2.67
CA ALA A 235 18.03 -7.05 1.82
C ALA A 235 17.29 -7.10 0.47
N ALA A 236 15.96 -6.94 0.49
CA ALA A 236 15.16 -6.86 -0.75
C ALA A 236 15.54 -5.64 -1.59
N TRP A 237 15.77 -4.50 -0.95
CA TRP A 237 16.24 -3.28 -1.61
C TRP A 237 17.61 -3.46 -2.25
N ALA A 238 18.55 -4.12 -1.57
CA ALA A 238 19.89 -4.39 -2.09
C ALA A 238 19.84 -5.28 -3.34
N GLU A 239 19.00 -6.32 -3.34
CA GLU A 239 18.79 -7.17 -4.51
C GLU A 239 18.23 -6.37 -5.70
N ARG A 240 17.20 -5.56 -5.46
CA ARG A 240 16.61 -4.71 -6.49
C ARG A 240 17.60 -3.67 -7.02
N SER A 241 18.37 -3.05 -6.13
CA SER A 241 19.41 -2.09 -6.50
C SER A 241 20.47 -2.71 -7.42
N ALA A 242 20.85 -3.96 -7.17
CA ALA A 242 21.77 -4.69 -8.05
C ALA A 242 21.17 -4.92 -9.45
N LYS A 243 19.88 -5.28 -9.53
CA LYS A 243 19.16 -5.45 -10.81
C LYS A 243 19.06 -4.13 -11.59
N LEU A 244 18.72 -3.04 -10.91
CA LEU A 244 18.69 -1.69 -11.49
C LEU A 244 20.06 -1.27 -12.03
N ALA A 245 21.12 -1.48 -11.26
CA ALA A 245 22.49 -1.15 -11.67
C ALA A 245 22.95 -1.93 -12.92
N ARG A 246 22.47 -3.18 -13.06
CA ARG A 246 22.74 -4.05 -14.22
C ARG A 246 21.75 -3.86 -15.38
N ARG A 247 20.74 -2.99 -15.22
CA ARG A 247 19.64 -2.77 -16.18
C ARG A 247 18.82 -4.04 -16.47
N GLU A 248 18.86 -5.00 -15.54
CA GLU A 248 17.95 -6.16 -15.54
C GLU A 248 16.52 -5.71 -15.20
N GLU A 249 16.40 -4.70 -14.34
CA GLU A 249 15.18 -3.91 -14.15
C GLU A 249 15.36 -2.57 -14.89
N GLN A 250 14.54 -2.35 -15.92
CA GLN A 250 14.63 -1.18 -16.79
C GLN A 250 13.79 -0.01 -16.27
N VAL A 251 14.32 1.21 -16.40
CA VAL A 251 13.60 2.45 -16.06
C VAL A 251 13.53 3.34 -17.31
N THR A 252 12.39 3.31 -17.99
CA THR A 252 12.12 4.14 -19.18
C THR A 252 12.26 5.63 -18.88
N GLY A 253 12.96 6.35 -19.74
CA GLY A 253 13.29 7.78 -19.57
C GLY A 253 14.49 8.04 -18.65
N VAL A 254 15.09 6.99 -18.06
CA VAL A 254 16.24 7.11 -17.15
C VAL A 254 17.38 6.20 -17.58
N SER A 255 17.23 4.88 -17.41
CA SER A 255 18.24 3.91 -17.83
C SER A 255 18.07 3.57 -19.31
N GLU A 256 16.82 3.46 -19.77
CA GLU A 256 16.46 3.19 -21.16
C GLU A 256 15.88 4.44 -21.81
N PHE A 257 16.38 4.77 -23.01
CA PHE A 257 15.88 5.86 -23.86
C PHE A 257 15.77 7.24 -23.14
N PRO A 258 16.83 7.75 -22.49
CA PRO A 258 16.78 9.07 -21.86
C PRO A 258 16.78 10.21 -22.90
N ASP A 259 15.98 11.24 -22.66
CA ASP A 259 16.05 12.51 -23.40
C ASP A 259 17.03 13.48 -22.74
N LEU A 260 18.19 13.68 -23.36
CA LEU A 260 19.22 14.59 -22.84
C LEU A 260 18.87 16.08 -23.03
N ALA A 261 17.90 16.38 -23.89
CA ALA A 261 17.43 17.73 -24.17
C ALA A 261 16.16 18.09 -23.36
N GLU A 262 15.78 17.25 -22.39
CA GLU A 262 14.56 17.43 -21.62
C GLU A 262 14.52 18.78 -20.91
N ARG A 263 13.33 19.39 -20.89
CA ARG A 263 13.05 20.58 -20.09
C ARG A 263 12.09 20.20 -18.97
N LEU A 264 12.61 20.19 -17.76
CA LEU A 264 11.81 19.87 -16.57
C LEU A 264 10.84 21.02 -16.24
N PRO A 265 9.64 20.71 -15.77
CA PRO A 265 8.74 21.73 -15.27
C PRO A 265 9.31 22.34 -13.97
N GLU A 266 9.26 23.67 -13.86
CA GLU A 266 9.68 24.36 -12.64
C GLU A 266 8.64 24.17 -11.53
N ARG A 267 9.10 23.85 -10.33
CA ARG A 267 8.25 23.59 -9.15
C ARG A 267 8.78 24.30 -7.94
N THR A 268 7.83 24.74 -7.10
CA THR A 268 8.14 25.21 -5.75
C THR A 268 8.71 24.04 -4.95
N PRO A 269 9.86 24.20 -4.26
CA PRO A 269 10.39 23.15 -3.40
C PRO A 269 9.36 22.70 -2.37
N ALA A 270 9.29 21.39 -2.13
CA ALA A 270 8.48 20.86 -1.03
C ALA A 270 9.03 21.39 0.32
N PRO A 271 8.14 21.67 1.29
CA PRO A 271 8.59 21.98 2.64
C PRO A 271 9.41 20.82 3.21
N VAL A 272 10.41 21.15 4.02
CA VAL A 272 11.23 20.13 4.70
C VAL A 272 10.30 19.33 5.64
N PRO A 273 10.30 17.98 5.58
CA PRO A 273 9.53 17.17 6.51
C PRO A 273 9.92 17.48 7.96
N PRO A 274 8.96 17.47 8.91
CA PRO A 274 9.22 17.69 10.33
C PRO A 274 10.09 16.58 10.95
#